data_AF-A0A838VB59-F1
#
_entry.id   AF-A0A838VB59-F1
#
_cell.length_a   1.000
_cell.length_b   1.000
_cell.length_c   1.000
_cell.angle_alpha   90.00
_cell.angle_beta   90.00
_cell.angle_gamma   90.00
#
_symmetry.space_group_name_H-M   'P 1'
#
loop_
_entity.id
_entity.type
_entity.pdbx_description
1 polymer ?
#
loop_
_entity_poly.entity_id
_entity_poly.type
_entity_poly.pdbx_seq_one_letter_code
_entity_poly.pdbx_strand_id
1 'polypeptide(L)'
;MGLSLVPDDQLAAVVTSLEMTARPLPQPLPESPLRLTRWAEPSLDKYRALFRRVGAPWLWFSRLVIADEALSAIVNNASVDVYAAVDRAGLEVGMLELDFRAEGQCEIAYLGL
;
A
#
# COMPACT_ATOMS: atom_id res chain seq x y z
N MET A 1 -26.98 14.03 9.05
CA MET A 1 -26.55 13.55 7.71
C MET A 1 -27.56 12.53 7.25
N GLY A 2 -28.24 12.78 6.12
CA GLY A 2 -29.24 11.87 5.56
C GLY A 2 -28.59 10.85 4.61
N LEU A 3 -29.22 9.69 4.45
CA LEU A 3 -28.82 8.71 3.44
C LEU A 3 -29.24 9.22 2.05
N SER A 4 -28.33 9.18 1.08
CA SER A 4 -28.65 9.45 -0.33
C SER A 4 -29.01 8.13 -1.01
N LEU A 5 -30.16 8.08 -1.68
CA LEU A 5 -30.54 6.90 -2.47
C LEU A 5 -29.61 6.79 -3.69
N VAL A 6 -29.07 5.59 -3.91
CA VAL A 6 -28.23 5.25 -5.06
C VAL A 6 -29.12 4.47 -6.03
N PRO A 7 -29.27 4.93 -7.29
CA PRO A 7 -30.00 4.18 -8.31
C PRO A 7 -29.44 2.76 -8.52
N ASP A 8 -30.30 1.81 -8.89
CA ASP A 8 -29.93 0.39 -9.04
C ASP A 8 -28.90 0.11 -10.16
N ASP A 9 -28.64 1.10 -11.02
CA ASP A 9 -27.62 1.06 -12.08
C ASP A 9 -26.29 1.76 -11.68
N GLN A 10 -26.16 2.16 -10.42
CA GLN A 10 -24.98 2.89 -9.90
C GLN A 10 -24.34 2.19 -8.70
N LEU A 11 -23.03 2.39 -8.57
CA LEU A 11 -22.25 1.96 -7.40
C LEU A 11 -21.77 3.20 -6.65
N ALA A 12 -22.12 3.33 -5.36
CA ALA A 12 -21.62 4.41 -4.53
C ALA A 12 -20.14 4.17 -4.16
N ALA A 13 -19.29 5.13 -4.51
CA ALA A 13 -17.91 5.19 -4.04
C ALA A 13 -17.82 6.22 -2.90
N VAL A 14 -17.70 5.74 -1.67
CA VAL A 14 -17.53 6.60 -0.48
C VAL A 14 -16.05 6.60 -0.10
N VAL A 15 -15.44 7.77 -0.16
CA VAL A 15 -14.05 7.97 0.27
C VAL A 15 -14.06 8.72 1.59
N THR A 16 -13.47 8.12 2.61
CA THR A 16 -13.20 8.78 3.90
C THR A 16 -11.73 9.12 3.95
N SER A 17 -11.40 10.41 4.04
CA SER A 17 -10.03 10.88 4.22
C SER A 17 -9.78 11.15 5.71
N LEU A 18 -8.65 10.65 6.22
CA LEU A 18 -8.18 10.90 7.58
C LEU A 18 -6.82 11.58 7.49
N GLU A 19 -6.63 12.66 8.24
CA GLU A 19 -5.36 13.39 8.32
C GLU A 19 -4.79 13.29 9.74
N MET A 20 -3.48 13.11 9.84
CA MET A 20 -2.74 13.10 11.09
C MET A 20 -1.80 14.31 11.13
N THR A 21 -2.24 15.40 11.76
CA THR A 21 -1.51 16.69 11.80
C THR A 21 -0.42 16.77 12.88
N ALA A 22 -0.34 15.77 13.75
CA ALA A 22 0.69 15.64 14.76
C ALA A 22 1.07 14.17 14.97
N ARG A 23 2.34 13.92 15.26
CA ARG A 23 2.84 12.57 15.55
C ARG A 23 2.13 11.99 16.78
N PRO A 24 1.59 10.76 16.72
CA PRO A 24 0.96 10.14 17.88
C PRO A 24 2.00 9.83 18.95
N LEU A 25 1.58 9.90 20.22
CA LEU A 25 2.44 9.51 21.34
C LEU A 25 2.83 8.03 21.19
N PRO A 26 4.13 7.68 21.33
CA PRO A 26 4.57 6.30 21.25
C PRO A 26 3.82 5.42 22.26
N GLN A 27 3.28 4.30 21.78
CA GLN A 27 2.62 3.30 22.60
C GLN A 27 3.36 1.96 22.47
N PRO A 28 3.35 1.11 23.52
CA PRO A 28 3.88 -0.24 23.41
C PRO A 28 3.19 -0.97 22.25
N LEU A 29 3.98 -1.49 21.33
CA LEU A 29 3.45 -2.30 20.23
C LEU A 29 3.13 -3.69 20.76
N PRO A 30 1.98 -4.28 20.39
CA PRO A 30 1.72 -5.68 20.68
C PRO A 30 2.74 -6.56 19.94
N GLU A 31 2.99 -7.75 20.47
CA GLU A 31 3.78 -8.73 19.74
C GLU A 31 3.09 -9.08 18.42
N SER A 32 3.87 -9.15 17.34
CA SER A 32 3.40 -9.54 16.02
C SER A 32 4.18 -10.75 15.50
N PRO A 33 3.50 -11.75 14.90
CA PRO A 33 4.20 -12.82 14.21
C PRO A 33 4.81 -12.37 12.87
N LEU A 34 4.54 -11.12 12.46
CA LEU A 34 4.95 -10.56 11.18
C LEU A 34 6.15 -9.61 11.33
N ARG A 35 6.98 -9.55 10.29
CA ARG A 35 8.05 -8.57 10.16
C ARG A 35 7.93 -7.79 8.86
N LEU A 36 8.07 -6.47 8.92
CA LEU A 36 8.22 -5.65 7.72
C LEU A 36 9.66 -5.72 7.24
N THR A 37 9.84 -6.14 5.99
CA THR A 37 11.14 -6.22 5.32
C THR A 37 11.16 -5.21 4.18
N ARG A 38 12.08 -4.23 4.24
CA ARG A 38 12.23 -3.22 3.18
C ARG A 38 12.80 -3.86 1.91
N TRP A 39 12.19 -3.56 0.77
CA TRP A 39 12.70 -3.88 -0.55
C TRP A 39 13.26 -2.60 -1.17
N ALA A 40 14.59 -2.46 -1.16
CA ALA A 40 15.23 -1.23 -1.63
C ALA A 40 15.04 -1.00 -3.14
N GLU A 41 15.27 -2.04 -3.95
CA GLU A 41 15.14 -2.00 -5.41
C GLU A 41 14.61 -3.36 -5.90
N PRO A 42 13.32 -3.67 -5.68
CA PRO A 42 12.74 -4.93 -6.12
C PRO A 42 12.68 -4.98 -7.66
N SER A 43 12.90 -6.16 -8.24
CA SER A 43 12.56 -6.35 -9.66
C SER A 43 11.06 -6.14 -9.88
N LEU A 44 10.68 -5.66 -11.07
CA LEU A 44 9.28 -5.39 -11.41
C LEU A 44 8.41 -6.65 -11.29
N ASP A 45 8.94 -7.81 -11.68
CA ASP A 45 8.23 -9.09 -11.54
C ASP A 45 8.00 -9.47 -10.08
N LYS A 46 9.01 -9.29 -9.22
CA LYS A 46 8.87 -9.56 -7.79
C LYS A 46 7.85 -8.63 -7.14
N TYR A 47 7.90 -7.34 -7.47
CA TYR A 47 6.93 -6.36 -7.02
C TYR A 47 5.51 -6.72 -7.48
N ARG A 48 5.31 -6.98 -8.78
CA ARG A 48 3.99 -7.32 -9.34
C ARG A 48 3.46 -8.64 -8.80
N ALA A 49 4.32 -9.61 -8.49
CA ALA A 49 3.91 -10.87 -7.86
C ALA A 49 3.33 -10.63 -6.47
N LEU A 50 4.00 -9.82 -5.63
CA LEU A 50 3.47 -9.44 -4.32
C LEU A 50 2.20 -8.60 -4.44
N PHE A 51 2.21 -7.57 -5.28
CA PHE A 51 1.06 -6.68 -5.52
C PHE A 51 -0.17 -7.47 -5.97
N ARG A 52 0.00 -8.44 -6.89
CA ARG A 52 -1.09 -9.30 -7.34
C ARG A 52 -1.58 -10.23 -6.23
N ARG A 53 -0.68 -10.88 -5.50
CA ARG A 53 -1.04 -11.80 -4.42
C ARG A 53 -1.83 -11.10 -3.31
N VAL A 54 -1.39 -9.92 -2.89
CA VAL A 54 -2.00 -9.16 -1.78
C VAL A 54 -3.21 -8.37 -2.27
N GLY A 55 -3.09 -7.67 -3.39
CA GLY A 55 -4.05 -6.66 -3.82
C GLY A 55 -5.11 -7.11 -4.81
N ALA A 56 -4.85 -8.13 -5.65
CA ALA A 56 -5.83 -8.53 -6.67
C ALA A 56 -7.20 -8.98 -6.09
N PRO A 57 -7.28 -9.67 -4.94
CA PRO A 57 -8.56 -9.96 -4.28
C PRO A 57 -9.36 -8.70 -3.93
N TRP A 58 -8.69 -7.55 -3.78
CA TRP A 58 -9.25 -6.24 -3.44
C TRP A 58 -9.32 -5.30 -4.65
N LEU A 59 -9.28 -5.84 -5.87
CA LEU A 59 -9.32 -5.09 -7.12
C LEU A 59 -8.17 -4.09 -7.29
N TRP A 60 -7.01 -4.33 -6.68
CA TRP A 60 -5.82 -3.55 -7.00
C TRP A 60 -5.27 -3.97 -8.37
N PHE A 61 -5.29 -3.05 -9.33
CA PHE A 61 -4.76 -3.29 -10.68
C PHE A 61 -3.82 -2.18 -11.15
N SER A 62 -3.84 -1.01 -10.52
CA SER A 62 -3.10 0.20 -10.91
C SER A 62 -1.62 -0.05 -11.19
N ARG A 63 -0.94 -0.89 -10.40
CA ARG A 63 0.49 -1.21 -10.59
C ARG A 63 0.74 -2.40 -11.52
N LEU A 64 -0.31 -3.14 -11.88
CA LEU A 64 -0.23 -4.28 -12.80
C LEU A 64 -0.38 -3.86 -14.26
N VAL A 65 -1.06 -2.74 -14.52
CA VAL A 65 -1.44 -2.31 -15.89
C VAL A 65 -0.60 -1.17 -16.44
N ILE A 66 0.20 -0.51 -15.60
CA ILE A 66 1.12 0.54 -16.07
C ILE A 66 2.36 -0.07 -16.72
N ALA A 67 2.95 0.69 -17.65
CA ALA A 67 4.18 0.32 -18.34
C ALA A 67 5.36 0.12 -17.36
N ASP A 68 6.32 -0.69 -17.76
CA ASP A 68 7.46 -1.10 -16.93
C ASP A 68 8.33 0.10 -16.54
N GLU A 69 8.51 1.06 -17.44
CA GLU A 69 9.27 2.29 -17.19
C GLU A 69 8.60 3.14 -16.11
N ALA A 70 7.27 3.26 -16.18
CA ALA A 70 6.48 4.00 -15.21
C ALA A 70 6.49 3.31 -13.83
N LEU A 71 6.38 1.97 -13.80
CA LEU A 71 6.46 1.22 -12.56
C LEU A 71 7.85 1.33 -11.94
N SER A 72 8.91 1.15 -12.73
CA SER A 72 10.30 1.27 -12.29
C SER A 72 10.59 2.65 -11.69
N ALA A 73 10.10 3.72 -12.33
CA ALA A 73 10.25 5.09 -11.84
C ALA A 73 9.56 5.34 -10.48
N ILE A 74 8.57 4.53 -10.12
CA ILE A 74 7.90 4.58 -8.82
C ILE A 74 8.69 3.74 -7.81
N VAL A 75 8.84 2.44 -8.07
CA VAL A 75 9.30 1.47 -7.05
C VAL A 75 10.80 1.56 -6.75
N ASN A 76 11.59 2.18 -7.63
CA ASN A 76 13.01 2.43 -7.42
C ASN A 76 13.31 3.90 -7.06
N ASN A 77 12.27 4.70 -6.81
CA ASN A 77 12.47 6.08 -6.36
C ASN A 77 13.00 6.08 -4.92
N ALA A 78 14.04 6.87 -4.63
CA ALA A 78 14.62 6.96 -3.29
C ALA A 78 13.66 7.51 -2.22
N SER A 79 12.59 8.20 -2.64
CA SER A 79 11.52 8.72 -1.79
C SER A 79 10.29 7.81 -1.76
N VAL A 80 10.35 6.61 -2.31
CA VAL A 80 9.28 5.60 -2.23
C VAL A 80 9.83 4.38 -1.50
N ASP A 81 9.17 4.01 -0.40
CA ASP A 81 9.54 2.81 0.36
C ASP A 81 8.55 1.68 0.12
N VAL A 82 9.06 0.55 -0.38
CA VAL A 82 8.30 -0.69 -0.51
C VAL A 82 8.70 -1.67 0.58
N TYR A 83 7.72 -2.24 1.27
CA TYR A 83 7.90 -3.27 2.28
C TYR A 83 7.02 -4.48 1.99
N ALA A 84 7.56 -5.66 2.25
CA ALA A 84 6.76 -6.87 2.40
C ALA A 84 6.55 -7.19 3.89
N ALA A 85 5.32 -7.50 4.29
CA ALA A 85 5.06 -8.13 5.57
C ALA A 85 5.33 -9.63 5.43
N VAL A 86 6.23 -10.16 6.25
CA VAL A 86 6.73 -11.53 6.17
C VAL A 86 6.33 -12.29 7.43
N ASP A 87 5.80 -13.50 7.27
CA ASP A 87 5.44 -14.38 8.38
C ASP A 87 6.65 -15.12 8.99
N ARG A 88 6.40 -15.99 9.97
CA ARG A 88 7.46 -16.78 10.62
C ARG A 88 8.11 -17.81 9.70
N ALA A 89 7.44 -18.24 8.63
CA ALA A 89 7.96 -19.17 7.64
C ALA A 89 8.76 -18.46 6.53
N GLY A 90 8.80 -17.12 6.52
CA GLY A 90 9.48 -16.34 5.49
C GLY A 90 8.59 -16.02 4.28
N LEU A 91 7.28 -16.30 4.35
CA LEU A 91 6.35 -15.97 3.27
C LEU A 91 5.93 -14.51 3.36
N GLU A 92 6.00 -13.84 2.22
CA GLU A 92 5.50 -12.48 2.05
C GLU A 92 3.96 -12.53 1.98
N VAL A 93 3.29 -12.09 3.04
CA VAL A 93 1.84 -12.17 3.22
C VAL A 93 1.14 -10.81 3.12
N GLY A 94 1.89 -9.72 3.19
CA GLY A 94 1.35 -8.37 3.07
C GLY A 94 2.32 -7.41 2.37
N MET A 95 1.83 -6.21 2.10
CA MET A 95 2.52 -5.16 1.37
C MET A 95 2.24 -3.80 2.00
N LEU A 96 3.28 -2.96 2.06
CA LEU A 96 3.19 -1.54 2.41
C LEU A 96 4.03 -0.74 1.40
N GLU A 97 3.42 0.24 0.74
CA GLU A 97 4.09 1.23 -0.12
C GLU A 97 3.87 2.61 0.49
N LEU A 98 4.96 3.27 0.86
CA LEU A 98 4.98 4.64 1.38
C LEU A 98 5.59 5.58 0.35
N ASP A 99 4.97 6.74 0.16
CA ASP A 99 5.43 7.76 -0.77
C ASP A 99 5.74 9.05 -0.03
N PHE A 100 7.01 9.46 -0.09
CA PHE A 100 7.56 10.66 0.52
C PHE A 100 7.97 11.71 -0.54
N ARG A 101 7.51 11.58 -1.78
CA ARG A 101 7.85 12.53 -2.86
C ARG A 101 7.28 13.93 -2.62
N ALA A 102 6.23 14.03 -1.79
CA ALA A 102 5.73 15.30 -1.29
C ALA A 102 6.44 15.70 0.01
N GLU A 103 7.10 16.86 0.02
CA GLU A 103 7.87 17.33 1.17
C GLU A 103 6.98 17.48 2.42
N GLY A 104 7.47 16.93 3.54
CA GLY A 104 6.75 16.97 4.82
C GLY A 104 5.54 16.04 4.90
N GLN A 105 5.26 15.25 3.86
CA GLN A 105 4.14 14.31 3.80
C GLN A 105 4.62 12.88 3.64
N CYS A 106 3.81 11.95 4.15
CA CYS A 106 3.96 10.52 3.92
C CYS A 106 2.59 9.99 3.52
N GLU A 107 2.47 9.58 2.26
CA GLU A 107 1.26 8.92 1.76
C GLU A 107 1.43 7.40 1.89
N ILE A 108 0.42 6.74 2.46
CA ILE A 108 0.30 5.28 2.39
C ILE A 108 -0.38 4.95 1.06
N ALA A 109 0.42 4.73 0.01
CA ALA A 109 -0.10 4.45 -1.33
C ALA A 109 -0.78 3.08 -1.40
N TYR A 110 -0.22 2.09 -0.71
CA TYR A 110 -0.82 0.75 -0.55
C TYR A 110 -0.52 0.18 0.83
N LEU A 111 -1.55 -0.40 1.44
CA LEU A 111 -1.44 -1.19 2.67
C LEU A 111 -2.39 -2.38 2.58
N GLY A 112 -1.83 -3.59 2.62
CA GLY A 112 -2.59 -4.83 2.58
C GLY A 112 -1.91 -5.92 3.39
N LEU A 113 -2.69 -6.72 4.11
CA LEU A 113 -2.24 -7.83 4.94
C LEU A 113 -3.22 -9.00 4.85
#